data_AF-A0A7W5G3S6-F1
#
_entry.id   AF-A0A7W5G3S6-F1
#
_cell.length_a   1.000
_cell.length_b   1.000
_cell.length_c   1.000
_cell.angle_alpha   90.00
_cell.angle_beta   90.00
_cell.angle_gamma   90.00
#
_symmetry.space_group_name_H-M   'P 1'
#
loop_
_entity.id
_entity.type
_entity.pdbx_description
1 polymer ?
#
loop_
_entity_poly.entity_id
_entity_poly.type
_entity_poly.pdbx_seq_one_letter_code
_entity_poly.pdbx_strand_id
1 'polypeptide(L)'
;MIEAMACGTPVIAFGCGSVPEVIDSGVSGILVDSVTEAADNVEWALRMDRRRVRATYEKRFTAERMARDYLDLYRNLPGVRTKAAPLRRSNGHPLDLQVVA
;
A
#
# COMPACT_ATOMS: atom_id res chain seq x y z
N MET A 1 -5.87 3.94 8.13
CA MET A 1 -5.01 5.04 7.61
C MET A 1 -4.97 5.06 6.09
N ILE A 2 -4.46 4.01 5.43
CA ILE A 2 -4.30 3.98 3.97
C ILE A 2 -5.61 4.08 3.19
N GLU A 3 -6.75 3.64 3.76
CA GLU A 3 -8.08 3.83 3.18
C GLU A 3 -8.48 5.32 3.13
N ALA A 4 -8.22 6.06 4.20
CA ALA A 4 -8.43 7.51 4.22
C ALA A 4 -7.56 8.19 3.15
N MET A 5 -6.29 7.77 3.05
CA MET A 5 -5.38 8.27 2.02
C MET A 5 -5.85 7.91 0.60
N ALA A 6 -6.42 6.72 0.40
CA ALA A 6 -7.04 6.32 -0.85
C ALA A 6 -8.23 7.22 -1.21
N CYS A 7 -8.96 7.75 -0.23
CA CYS A 7 -10.01 8.75 -0.47
C CYS A 7 -9.46 10.19 -0.60
N GLY A 8 -8.14 10.38 -0.55
CA GLY A 8 -7.49 11.69 -0.54
C GLY A 8 -7.68 12.45 0.77
N THR A 9 -8.04 11.77 1.86
CA THR A 9 -8.26 12.35 3.17
C THR A 9 -6.97 12.26 3.99
N PRO A 10 -6.38 13.40 4.41
CA PRO A 10 -5.17 13.41 5.23
C PRO A 10 -5.45 12.84 6.62
N VAL A 11 -4.40 12.32 7.27
CA VAL A 11 -4.49 11.62 8.55
C VAL A 11 -3.71 12.35 9.63
N ILE A 12 -4.34 12.62 10.77
CA ILE A 12 -3.67 13.03 12.01
C ILE A 12 -3.58 11.78 12.89
N ALA A 13 -2.38 11.39 13.31
CA ALA A 13 -2.18 10.16 14.07
C ALA A 13 -1.04 10.26 15.08
N PHE A 14 -1.10 9.47 16.15
CA PHE A 14 0.02 9.31 17.08
C PHE A 14 1.15 8.50 16.45
N GLY A 15 2.40 8.88 16.70
CA GLY A 15 3.61 8.24 16.15
C GLY A 15 3.95 6.85 16.71
N CYS A 16 2.99 5.92 16.72
CA CYS A 16 3.13 4.59 17.32
C CYS A 16 3.18 3.48 16.27
N GLY A 17 4.01 2.46 16.48
CA GLY A 17 4.07 1.29 15.60
C GLY A 17 4.40 1.67 14.15
N SER A 18 3.60 1.19 13.20
CA SER A 18 3.82 1.43 11.76
C SER A 18 3.37 2.83 11.28
N VAL A 19 2.79 3.66 12.16
CA VAL A 19 2.24 4.97 11.75
C VAL A 19 3.32 5.88 11.13
N PRO A 20 4.54 6.03 11.69
CA PRO A 20 5.60 6.85 11.09
C PRO A 20 6.09 6.32 9.74
N GLU A 21 5.92 5.02 9.48
CA GLU A 21 6.24 4.44 8.17
C GLU A 21 5.16 4.75 7.13
N VAL A 22 3.90 4.90 7.55
CA VAL A 22 2.76 5.12 6.64
C VAL A 22 2.53 6.60 6.33
N ILE A 23 2.75 7.50 7.29
CA ILE A 23 2.47 8.93 7.14
C ILE A 23 3.70 9.72 6.72
N ASP A 24 3.62 10.33 5.54
CA ASP A 24 4.58 11.35 5.10
C ASP A 24 4.11 12.71 5.64
N SER A 25 4.80 13.21 6.68
CA SER A 25 4.46 14.47 7.35
C SER A 25 4.41 15.64 6.37
N GLY A 26 3.33 16.40 6.39
CA GLY A 26 3.11 17.52 5.45
C GLY A 26 2.63 17.11 4.05
N VAL A 27 2.50 15.82 3.77
CA VAL A 27 2.05 15.30 2.46
C VAL A 27 0.77 14.48 2.58
N SER A 28 0.79 13.43 3.41
CA SER A 28 -0.37 12.54 3.62
C SER A 28 -1.00 12.71 5.00
N GLY A 29 -0.36 13.46 5.90
CA GLY A 29 -0.83 13.65 7.26
C GLY A 29 0.22 14.31 8.15
N ILE A 30 0.03 14.19 9.46
CA ILE A 30 0.97 14.64 10.49
C ILE A 30 0.96 13.66 11.66
N LEU A 31 2.10 13.57 12.36
CA LEU A 31 2.22 12.86 13.63
C LEU A 31 2.08 13.84 14.78
N VAL A 32 1.36 13.45 15.82
CA VAL A 32 1.12 14.26 17.02
C VAL A 32 1.43 13.45 18.28
N ASP A 33 1.64 14.14 19.39
CA ASP A 33 1.98 13.56 20.70
C ASP A 33 0.85 13.73 21.73
N SER A 34 -0.19 14.52 21.42
CA SER A 34 -1.37 14.67 22.30
C SER A 34 -2.69 14.83 21.55
N VAL A 35 -3.81 14.59 22.24
CA VAL A 35 -5.16 14.85 21.70
C VAL A 35 -5.38 16.34 21.44
N THR A 36 -4.84 17.20 22.29
CA THR A 36 -4.89 18.66 22.10
C THR A 36 -4.21 19.06 20.80
N GLU A 37 -2.98 18.58 20.57
CA GLU A 37 -2.26 18.83 19.32
C GLU A 37 -3.00 18.24 18.10
N ALA A 38 -3.64 17.08 18.26
CA ALA A 38 -4.48 16.51 17.21
C ALA A 38 -5.65 17.43 16.83
N ALA A 39 -6.33 18.00 17.83
CA ALA A 39 -7.44 18.92 17.65
C ALA A 39 -6.98 20.25 17.00
N ASP A 40 -5.85 20.80 17.46
CA ASP A 40 -5.28 22.04 16.94
C ASP A 40 -4.90 21.93 15.45
N ASN A 41 -4.59 20.72 14.97
CA ASN A 41 -4.20 20.46 13.58
C ASN A 41 -5.37 20.15 12.62
N VAL A 42 -6.63 20.16 13.08
CA VAL A 42 -7.78 19.84 12.21
C VAL A 42 -7.91 20.83 11.05
N GLU A 43 -7.82 22.14 11.31
CA GLU A 43 -7.90 23.16 10.24
C GLU A 43 -6.74 23.09 9.25
N TRP A 44 -5.56 22.68 9.73
CA TRP A 44 -4.41 22.44 8.88
C TRP A 44 -4.67 21.24 7.95
N ALA A 45 -5.18 20.13 8.49
CA ALA A 45 -5.50 18.94 7.70
C ALA A 45 -6.55 19.23 6.63
N LEU A 46 -7.56 20.05 6.91
CA LEU A 46 -8.58 20.45 5.94
C LEU A 46 -8.02 21.26 4.75
N ARG A 47 -6.88 21.94 4.93
CA ARG A 47 -6.22 22.74 3.88
C ARG A 47 -5.21 21.94 3.04
N MET A 48 -4.94 20.69 3.39
CA MET A 48 -3.97 19.87 2.65
C MET A 48 -4.46 19.54 1.24
N ASP A 49 -3.51 19.41 0.32
CA ASP A 49 -3.79 18.98 -1.04
C ASP A 49 -4.17 17.49 -1.07
N ARG A 50 -5.48 17.25 -1.16
CA ARG A 50 -6.09 15.91 -1.24
C ARG A 50 -5.55 15.07 -2.41
N ARG A 51 -5.11 15.70 -3.50
CA ARG A 51 -4.52 14.99 -4.66
C ARG A 51 -3.16 14.42 -4.30
N ARG A 52 -2.36 15.14 -3.52
CA ARG A 52 -1.06 14.65 -3.03
C ARG A 52 -1.22 13.52 -2.02
N VAL A 53 -2.23 13.60 -1.15
CA VAL A 53 -2.59 12.50 -0.24
C VAL A 53 -2.91 11.23 -1.04
N ARG A 54 -3.81 11.34 -2.04
CA ARG A 54 -4.17 10.22 -2.93
C ARG A 54 -2.99 9.68 -3.70
N ALA A 55 -2.15 10.54 -4.27
CA ALA A 55 -0.96 10.14 -5.02
C ALA A 55 0.05 9.37 -4.13
N THR A 56 0.15 9.74 -2.85
CA THR A 56 0.99 9.01 -1.88
C THR A 56 0.48 7.59 -1.67
N TYR A 57 -0.84 7.40 -1.57
CA TYR A 57 -1.46 6.08 -1.55
C TYR A 57 -1.17 5.29 -2.83
N GLU A 58 -1.42 5.87 -4.01
CA GLU A 58 -1.23 5.20 -5.31
C GLU A 58 0.21 4.75 -5.53
N LYS A 59 1.19 5.53 -5.03
CA LYS A 59 2.60 5.17 -5.15
C LYS A 59 2.97 3.96 -4.29
N ARG A 60 2.33 3.76 -3.13
CA ARG A 60 2.87 2.91 -2.04
C ARG A 60 1.97 1.76 -1.60
N PHE A 61 0.66 1.91 -1.64
CA PHE A 61 -0.27 1.06 -0.89
C PHE A 61 -1.36 0.40 -1.75
N THR A 62 -1.19 0.41 -3.08
CA THR A 62 -2.08 -0.32 -4.00
C THR A 62 -1.92 -1.83 -3.87
N ALA A 63 -3.01 -2.57 -4.07
CA ALA A 63 -2.99 -4.03 -4.06
C ALA A 63 -2.07 -4.61 -5.15
N GLU A 64 -2.05 -3.99 -6.33
CA GLU A 64 -1.24 -4.39 -7.48
C GLU A 64 0.26 -4.32 -7.18
N ARG A 65 0.70 -3.21 -6.56
CA ARG A 65 2.10 -3.08 -6.09
C ARG A 65 2.41 -4.15 -5.06
N MET A 66 1.57 -4.30 -4.04
CA MET A 66 1.78 -5.28 -2.97
C MET A 66 1.92 -6.70 -3.55
N ALA A 67 1.01 -7.11 -4.43
CA ALA A 67 1.07 -8.41 -5.09
C ALA A 67 2.34 -8.58 -5.92
N ARG A 68 2.76 -7.55 -6.68
CA ARG A 68 4.01 -7.57 -7.45
C ARG A 68 5.23 -7.74 -6.55
N ASP A 69 5.34 -6.91 -5.50
CA ASP A 69 6.47 -6.92 -4.56
C ASP A 69 6.57 -8.29 -3.87
N TYR A 70 5.43 -8.90 -3.49
CA TYR A 70 5.39 -10.28 -2.95
C TYR A 70 5.85 -11.33 -3.95
N LEU A 71 5.35 -11.29 -5.20
CA LEU A 71 5.73 -12.25 -6.24
C LEU A 71 7.22 -12.17 -6.56
N ASP A 72 7.78 -10.96 -6.61
CA ASP A 72 9.21 -10.76 -6.85
C ASP A 72 10.03 -11.30 -5.69
N LEU A 73 9.60 -11.10 -4.44
CA LEU A 73 10.24 -11.72 -3.28
C LEU A 73 10.19 -13.26 -3.35
N TYR A 74 9.03 -13.84 -3.68
CA TYR A 74 8.87 -15.29 -3.80
C TYR A 74 9.72 -15.90 -4.91
N ARG A 75 9.84 -15.25 -6.06
CA ARG A 75 10.70 -15.69 -7.17
C ARG A 75 12.19 -15.72 -6.79
N ASN A 76 12.58 -14.89 -5.83
CA ASN A 76 13.96 -14.79 -5.35
C ASN A 76 14.26 -15.74 -4.18
N LEU A 77 13.29 -16.51 -3.68
CA LEU A 77 13.54 -17.48 -2.62
C LEU A 77 14.35 -18.68 -3.16
N PRO A 78 15.40 -19.12 -2.44
CA PRO A 78 16.16 -20.31 -2.82
C PRO A 78 15.26 -21.55 -2.93
N GLY A 79 15.46 -22.33 -4.00
CA GLY A 79 14.71 -23.59 -4.22
C GLY A 79 13.34 -23.43 -4.90
N VAL A 80 12.88 -22.20 -5.15
CA VAL A 80 11.66 -21.96 -5.93
C VAL A 80 11.91 -22.30 -7.40
N ARG A 81 11.09 -23.20 -7.96
CA ARG A 81 11.14 -23.56 -9.38
C ARG A 81 10.38 -22.51 -10.18
N THR A 82 11.08 -21.51 -10.69
CA THR A 82 10.50 -20.46 -11.55
C THR A 82 10.04 -20.95 -12.92
N LYS A 83 10.40 -22.19 -13.32
CA LYS A 83 9.86 -22.81 -14.54
C LYS A 83 8.56 -23.52 -14.22
N ALA A 84 7.44 -22.98 -14.71
CA ALA A 84 6.18 -23.69 -14.74
C ALA A 84 6.38 -25.06 -15.38
N ALA A 85 6.01 -26.13 -14.67
CA ALA A 85 5.89 -27.44 -15.30
C ALA A 85 4.85 -27.30 -16.43
N PRO A 86 5.05 -27.93 -17.61
CA PRO A 86 4.05 -27.92 -18.65
C PRO A 86 2.74 -28.49 -18.08
N LEU A 87 1.69 -27.66 -18.02
CA LEU A 87 0.36 -28.16 -17.64
C LEU A 87 -0.04 -29.22 -18.67
N ARG A 88 -0.13 -30.48 -18.23
CA ARG A 88 -0.67 -31.55 -19.07
C ARG A 88 -2.16 -31.29 -19.20
N ARG A 89 -2.54 -30.67 -20.32
CA ARG A 89 -3.91 -30.30 -20.67
C ARG A 89 -4.87 -31.47 -20.42
N SER A 90 -5.82 -31.31 -19.51
CA SER A 90 -7.09 -32.02 -19.57
C SER A 90 -8.14 -31.05 -20.10
N ASN A 91 -8.61 -31.29 -21.33
CA ASN A 91 -9.83 -30.70 -21.92
C ASN A 91 -9.75 -29.26 -22.48
N GLY A 92 -8.80 -29.01 -23.39
CA GLY A 92 -9.07 -28.23 -24.61
C GLY A 92 -9.27 -26.72 -24.55
N HIS A 93 -9.37 -26.07 -23.38
CA HIS A 93 -9.51 -24.60 -23.30
C HIS A 93 -8.27 -23.96 -22.64
N PRO A 94 -7.67 -22.87 -23.18
CA PRO A 94 -6.55 -22.21 -22.52
C PRO A 94 -7.07 -21.45 -21.30
N LEU A 95 -6.57 -21.81 -20.11
CA LEU A 95 -6.65 -20.94 -18.94
C LEU A 95 -5.37 -20.10 -18.94
N ASP A 96 -5.50 -18.78 -19.09
CA ASP A 96 -4.43 -17.77 -19.04
C ASP A 96 -3.93 -17.54 -17.60
N LEU A 97 -3.72 -18.61 -16.85
CA LEU A 97 -3.17 -18.56 -15.49
C LEU A 97 -1.95 -19.47 -15.42
N GLN A 98 -0.78 -18.85 -15.58
CA GLN A 98 0.49 -19.48 -15.25
C GLN A 98 0.54 -19.67 -13.73
N VAL A 99 0.24 -20.88 -13.27
CA VAL A 99 0.42 -21.28 -11.88
C VAL A 99 1.92 -21.41 -11.62
N VAL A 100 2.43 -20.56 -10.73
CA VAL A 100 3.76 -20.72 -10.14
C VAL A 100 3.61 -21.74 -9.01
N ALA A 101 4.26 -22.89 -9.15
CA ALA A 101 4.31 -23.97 -8.16
C ALA A 101 5.69 -24.03 -7.49
#